data_AF-A0A954LP92-F1
#
_entry.id   AF-A0A954LP92-F1
#
_cell.length_a   1.000
_cell.length_b   1.000
_cell.length_c   1.000
_cell.angle_alpha   90.00
_cell.angle_beta   90.00
_cell.angle_gamma   90.00
#
_symmetry.space_group_name_H-M   'P 1'
#
loop_
_entity.id
_entity.type
_entity.pdbx_description
1 polymer ?
#
loop_
_entity_poly.entity_id
_entity_poly.type
_entity_poly.pdbx_seq_one_letter_code
_entity_poly.pdbx_strand_id
1 'polypeptide(L)' 'MARLSFPWNYWCLAGLVCSGLLGQWTAAAEPVDFNRDIRPILSERCFQCHGPDQNTREAELRL' A
#
# COMPACT_ATOMS: atom_id res chain seq x y z
N MET A 1 -29.90 -24.57 -29.48
CA MET A 1 -30.11 -24.39 -28.02
C MET A 1 -29.51 -25.58 -27.29
N ALA A 2 -28.20 -25.53 -27.02
CA ALA A 2 -27.51 -26.60 -26.30
C ALA A 2 -27.79 -26.42 -24.80
N ARG A 3 -28.62 -27.32 -24.22
CA ARG A 3 -28.74 -27.46 -22.78
C ARG A 3 -27.41 -28.03 -22.26
N LEU A 4 -26.55 -27.14 -21.78
CA LEU A 4 -25.38 -27.51 -21.00
C LEU A 4 -25.88 -28.10 -19.68
N SER A 5 -25.99 -29.43 -19.63
CA SER A 5 -26.14 -30.16 -18.37
C SER A 5 -24.85 -29.95 -17.58
N PHE A 6 -24.84 -28.94 -16.72
CA PHE A 6 -23.79 -28.68 -15.74
C PHE A 6 -24.09 -29.51 -14.48
N PRO A 7 -23.49 -30.69 -14.28
CA PRO A 7 -23.69 -31.44 -13.05
C PRO A 7 -23.10 -30.69 -11.85
N TRP A 8 -23.78 -30.83 -10.71
CA TRP A 8 -23.48 -30.17 -9.43
C TRP A 8 -22.02 -30.34 -8.97
N ASN A 9 -21.34 -31.39 -9.44
CA ASN A 9 -19.92 -31.66 -9.21
C ASN A 9 -18.96 -30.61 -9.81
N TYR A 10 -19.31 -29.97 -10.92
CA TYR A 10 -18.48 -28.91 -11.53
C TYR A 10 -18.51 -27.61 -10.71
N TRP A 11 -19.60 -27.35 -9.99
CA TRP A 11 -19.69 -26.21 -9.06
C TRP A 11 -18.81 -26.42 -7.81
N CYS A 12 -18.71 -27.65 -7.31
CA CYS A 12 -17.81 -27.98 -6.20
C CYS A 12 -16.32 -27.85 -6.59
N LEU A 13 -15.95 -28.27 -7.81
CA LEU A 13 -14.57 -28.16 -8.29
C LEU A 13 -14.18 -26.70 -8.61
N ALA A 14 -15.11 -25.88 -9.13
CA ALA A 14 -14.87 -24.46 -9.35
C ALA A 14 -14.62 -23.67 -8.03
N GLY A 15 -15.33 -24.01 -6.95
CA GLY A 15 -15.13 -23.37 -5.64
C GLY A 15 -13.76 -23.63 -5.01
N LEU A 16 -13.20 -24.83 -5.24
CA LEU A 16 -11.90 -25.25 -4.74
C LEU A 16 -10.73 -24.56 -5.47
N VAL A 17 -10.86 -24.33 -6.78
CA VAL A 17 -9.86 -23.62 -7.59
C VAL A 17 -9.84 -22.11 -7.29
N CYS A 18 -11.00 -21.48 -7.03
CA CYS A 18 -11.04 -20.08 -6.60
C CYS A 18 -10.40 -19.87 -5.22
N SER A 19 -10.58 -20.79 -4.27
CA SER A 19 -10.05 -20.61 -2.91
C SER A 19 -8.53 -20.76 -2.82
N GLY A 20 -7.91 -21.59 -3.66
CA GLY A 20 -6.45 -21.78 -3.71
C GLY A 20 -5.69 -20.66 -4.44
N LEU A 21 -6.33 -19.96 -5.37
CA LEU A 21 -5.71 -18.86 -6.15
C LEU A 21 -5.94 -17.47 -5.54
N LEU A 22 -6.97 -17.29 -4.70
CA LEU A 22 -7.33 -15.99 -4.10
C LEU A 22 -6.71 -15.73 -2.72
N GLY A 23 -6.03 -16.71 -2.11
CA GLY A 23 -5.52 -16.63 -0.72
C GLY A 23 -4.28 -15.76 -0.48
N GLN A 24 -3.82 -14.98 -1.45
CA GLN A 24 -2.52 -14.28 -1.41
C GLN A 24 -2.63 -12.80 -0.97
N TRP A 25 -3.83 -12.30 -0.70
CA TRP A 25 -4.09 -10.86 -0.53
C TRP A 25 -3.90 -10.35 0.91
N THR A 26 -3.43 -11.17 1.84
CA THR A 26 -3.28 -10.79 3.26
C THR A 26 -1.89 -10.26 3.60
N ALA A 27 -1.11 -9.79 2.61
CA ALA A 27 0.15 -9.11 2.89
C ALA A 27 -0.13 -7.84 3.69
N ALA A 28 0.20 -7.85 4.98
CA ALA A 28 0.16 -6.66 5.81
C ALA A 28 1.20 -5.67 5.29
N ALA A 29 0.78 -4.43 5.04
CA ALA A 29 1.72 -3.36 4.71
C ALA A 29 2.69 -3.15 5.88
N GLU A 30 3.97 -2.93 5.56
CA GLU A 30 4.96 -2.57 6.58
C GLU A 30 4.56 -1.24 7.22
N PRO A 31 4.69 -1.08 8.55
CA PRO A 31 4.46 0.20 9.19
C PRO A 31 5.35 1.30 8.60
N VAL A 32 4.77 2.48 8.44
CA VAL A 32 5.49 3.68 7.99
C VAL A 32 6.47 4.10 9.08
N ASP A 33 7.74 4.27 8.71
CA ASP A 33 8.79 4.77 9.58
C ASP A 33 9.15 6.21 9.19
N PHE A 34 9.08 7.14 10.14
CA PHE A 34 9.34 8.56 9.86
C PHE A 34 10.76 8.80 9.33
N ASN A 35 11.77 8.13 9.89
CA ASN A 35 13.16 8.41 9.54
C ASN A 35 13.54 7.83 8.18
N ARG A 36 12.99 6.68 7.82
CA ARG A 36 13.22 6.01 6.54
C ARG A 36 12.34 6.57 5.43
N ASP A 37 11.07 6.82 5.71
CA ASP A 37 10.07 7.05 4.67
C ASP A 37 9.73 8.56 4.50
N ILE A 38 9.73 9.35 5.59
CA ILE A 38 9.25 10.76 5.55
C ILE A 38 10.40 11.77 5.57
N ARG A 39 11.39 11.57 6.44
CA ARG A 39 12.50 12.50 6.64
C ARG A 39 13.31 12.80 5.37
N PRO A 40 13.60 11.83 4.47
CA PRO A 40 14.32 12.14 3.23
C PRO A 40 13.55 13.11 2.34
N ILE A 41 12.22 12.95 2.24
CA ILE A 41 11.35 13.82 1.44
C ILE A 41 11.40 15.26 1.98
N LEU A 42 11.26 15.42 3.30
CA LEU A 42 11.32 16.75 3.93
C LEU A 42 12.71 17.38 3.82
N SER A 43 13.77 16.57 3.91
CA SER A 43 15.15 17.05 3.76
C SER A 43 15.44 17.57 2.36
N GLU A 44 14.91 16.91 1.33
CA GLU A 44 15.10 17.31 -0.06
C GLU A 44 14.29 18.54 -0.45
N ARG A 45 13.06 18.67 0.08
CA ARG A 45 12.09 19.64 -0.43
C ARG A 45 11.80 20.81 0.51
N CYS A 46 11.98 20.63 1.81
CA CYS A 46 11.47 21.56 2.81
C CYS A 46 12.56 22.12 3.72
N PHE A 47 13.53 21.32 4.17
CA PHE A 47 14.52 21.76 5.17
C PHE A 47 15.50 22.83 4.68
N GLN A 48 15.60 23.04 3.37
CA GLN A 48 16.41 24.12 2.81
C GLN A 48 15.92 25.51 3.28
N CYS A 49 14.59 25.70 3.37
CA CYS A 49 13.96 26.96 3.76
C CYS A 49 13.16 26.87 5.06
N HIS A 50 12.77 25.67 5.52
CA HIS A 50 11.96 25.47 6.74
C HIS A 50 12.60 24.46 7.70
N GLY A 51 13.92 24.29 7.62
CA GLY A 51 14.65 23.35 8.45
C GLY A 51 14.73 23.78 9.92
N PRO A 52 15.44 23.00 10.75
CA PRO A 52 15.68 23.34 12.15
C PRO A 52 16.63 24.53 12.32
N ASP A 53 17.39 24.90 11.30
CA ASP A 53 18.25 26.09 11.31
C ASP A 53 17.39 27.35 11.31
N GLN A 54 17.62 28.20 12.30
CA GLN A 54 16.87 29.45 12.48
C GLN A 54 17.29 30.52 11.46
N ASN A 55 18.49 30.41 10.90
CA ASN A 55 19.03 31.42 9.97
C ASN A 55 18.48 31.27 8.55
N THR A 56 18.01 30.08 8.18
CA THR A 56 17.44 29.77 6.85
C THR A 56 15.93 29.62 6.88
N ARG A 57 15.30 29.84 8.04
CA ARG A 57 13.88 29.63 8.26
C ARG A 57 13.03 30.74 7.69
N GLU A 58 12.27 30.41 6.67
CA GLU A 58 11.25 31.25 6.07
C GLU A 58 9.87 30.90 6.67
N ALA A 59 8.97 31.88 6.73
CA ALA A 59 7.56 31.71 7.10
C ALA A 59 7.24 30.88 8.37
N GLU A 60 7.90 31.13 9.52
CA GLU A 60 7.57 30.65 10.90
C GLU A 60 7.12 29.18 11.10
N LEU A 61 7.23 28.32 10.09
CA LEU A 61 6.80 26.93 10.11
C LEU A 61 7.91 26.08 10.73
N ARG A 62 7.54 25.34 11.78
CA ARG A 62 8.42 24.35 12.43
C ARG A 62 8.06 22.96 11.91
N LEU A 63 8.73 22.54 10.84
CA LEU A 63 8.77 21.14 10.37
C LEU A 63 9.81 20.34 11.15
#